data_AF-A0A1F6B3N4-F1
#
_entry.id   AF-A0A1F6B3N4-F1
#
_cell.length_a   1.000
_cell.length_b   1.000
_cell.length_c   1.000
_cell.angle_alpha   90.00
_cell.angle_beta   90.00
_cell.angle_gamma   90.00
#
_symmetry.space_group_name_H-M   'P 1'
#
loop_
_entity.id
_entity.type
_entity.pdbx_description
1 polymer ?
#
loop_
_entity_poly.entity_id
_entity_poly.type
_entity_poly.pdbx_seq_one_letter_code
_entity_poly.pdbx_strand_id
1 'polypeptide(L)'
;MGMFGKSEDQKKAEAVKKLKEDQEKIKTALEALGLDFDSYSDEEIKEKNKKSIQLVRAGSINNSIADTFVNASLTSYERLALMRQMDIISQNWILIRQNELLLRKLEKLDDYFKVKNVR
;
A
#
# COMPACT_ATOMS: atom_id res chain seq x y z
N MET A 1 -22.36 -45.75 1.40
CA MET A 1 -22.53 -44.28 1.45
C MET A 1 -21.34 -43.65 0.76
N GLY A 2 -21.56 -43.01 -0.39
CA GLY A 2 -20.50 -42.57 -1.30
C GLY A 2 -19.71 -41.37 -0.78
N MET A 3 -18.38 -41.49 -0.75
CA MET A 3 -17.48 -40.35 -0.73
C MET A 3 -17.51 -39.70 -2.12
N PHE A 4 -18.36 -38.69 -2.31
CA PHE A 4 -18.29 -37.80 -3.47
C PHE A 4 -17.07 -36.88 -3.30
N GLY A 5 -15.93 -37.30 -3.85
CA GLY A 5 -14.82 -36.38 -4.10
C GLY A 5 -15.28 -35.30 -5.06
N LYS A 6 -15.14 -34.02 -4.69
CA LYS A 6 -15.39 -32.87 -5.58
C LYS A 6 -14.66 -33.11 -6.90
N SER A 7 -15.36 -32.97 -8.03
CA SER A 7 -14.76 -33.12 -9.36
C SER A 7 -13.61 -32.12 -9.54
N GLU A 8 -12.63 -32.44 -10.38
CA GLU A 8 -11.47 -31.56 -10.61
C GLU A 8 -11.90 -30.16 -11.06
N ASP A 9 -13.02 -30.05 -11.78
CA ASP A 9 -13.60 -28.77 -12.20
C ASP A 9 -14.16 -27.95 -11.03
N GLN A 10 -14.75 -28.60 -10.02
CA GLN A 10 -15.18 -27.92 -8.79
C GLN A 10 -13.99 -27.43 -7.97
N LYS A 11 -12.89 -28.19 -7.93
CA LYS A 11 -11.65 -27.76 -7.25
C LYS A 11 -10.99 -26.58 -7.96
N LYS A 12 -10.96 -26.58 -9.30
CA LYS A 12 -10.46 -25.45 -10.11
C LYS A 12 -11.33 -24.21 -9.94
N ALA A 13 -12.66 -24.35 -9.93
CA ALA A 13 -13.58 -23.25 -9.69
C ALA A 13 -13.42 -22.65 -8.28
N GLU A 14 -13.26 -23.48 -7.25
CA GLU A 14 -12.97 -23.02 -5.88
C GLU A 14 -11.62 -22.31 -5.77
N ALA A 15 -10.58 -22.82 -6.44
CA ALA A 15 -9.26 -22.19 -6.46
C ALA A 15 -9.28 -20.83 -7.16
N VAL A 16 -9.96 -20.71 -8.30
CA VAL A 16 -10.13 -19.44 -9.03
C VAL A 16 -10.92 -18.43 -8.20
N LYS A 17 -11.97 -18.89 -7.48
CA LYS A 17 -12.74 -18.02 -6.60
C LYS A 17 -11.89 -17.50 -5.43
N LYS A 18 -11.12 -18.37 -4.78
CA LYS A 18 -10.19 -17.98 -3.70
C LYS A 18 -9.13 -17.00 -4.19
N LEU A 19 -8.54 -17.23 -5.36
CA LEU A 19 -7.56 -16.33 -5.95
C LEU A 19 -8.15 -14.94 -6.21
N LYS A 20 -9.40 -14.86 -6.70
CA LYS A 20 -10.10 -13.57 -6.87
C LYS A 20 -10.37 -12.88 -5.54
N GLU A 21 -10.84 -13.61 -4.53
CA GLU A 21 -11.08 -13.06 -3.20
C GLU A 21 -9.78 -12.54 -2.56
N ASP A 22 -8.66 -13.25 -2.75
CA ASP A 22 -7.38 -12.82 -2.20
C ASP A 22 -6.80 -11.64 -2.99
N GLN A 23 -7.00 -11.57 -4.31
CA GLN A 23 -6.66 -10.39 -5.12
C GLN A 23 -7.48 -9.16 -4.69
N GLU A 24 -8.78 -9.32 -4.41
CA GLU A 24 -9.64 -8.23 -3.91
C GLU A 24 -9.20 -7.73 -2.53
N LYS A 25 -8.83 -8.64 -1.62
CA LYS A 25 -8.27 -8.28 -0.31
C LYS A 25 -6.95 -7.53 -0.46
N ILE A 26 -6.06 -8.00 -1.33
CA ILE A 26 -4.79 -7.33 -1.61
C ILE A 26 -5.05 -5.94 -2.16
N LYS A 27 -5.96 -5.80 -3.14
CA LYS A 27 -6.30 -4.50 -3.71
C LYS A 27 -6.87 -3.55 -2.65
N THR A 28 -7.80 -4.03 -1.83
CA THR A 28 -8.38 -3.24 -0.73
C THR A 28 -7.31 -2.78 0.26
N ALA A 29 -6.35 -3.66 0.58
CA ALA A 29 -5.22 -3.32 1.45
C ALA A 29 -4.28 -2.29 0.81
N LEU A 30 -3.98 -2.42 -0.48
CA LEU A 30 -3.17 -1.45 -1.23
C LEU A 30 -3.86 -0.08 -1.30
N GLU A 31 -5.17 -0.05 -1.55
CA GLU A 31 -5.96 1.19 -1.53
C GLU A 31 -5.94 1.85 -0.14
N ALA A 32 -6.13 1.07 0.93
CA ALA A 32 -6.09 1.56 2.31
C ALA A 32 -4.71 2.13 2.70
N LEU A 33 -3.64 1.52 2.20
CA LEU A 33 -2.27 2.01 2.41
C LEU A 33 -1.88 3.15 1.45
N GLY A 34 -2.71 3.46 0.45
CA GLY A 34 -2.42 4.45 -0.57
C GLY A 34 -1.29 4.04 -1.53
N LEU A 35 -1.22 2.74 -1.83
CA LEU A 35 -0.21 2.09 -2.68
C LEU A 35 -0.79 1.46 -3.95
N ASP A 36 -2.09 1.62 -4.23
CA ASP A 36 -2.68 1.19 -5.50
C ASP A 36 -2.27 2.15 -6.64
N PHE A 37 -0.99 2.10 -7.03
CA PHE A 37 -0.38 3.04 -7.97
C PHE A 37 -1.05 3.00 -9.34
N ASP A 38 -1.49 1.84 -9.81
CA ASP A 38 -2.17 1.69 -11.09
C ASP A 38 -3.46 2.51 -11.15
N SER A 39 -4.12 2.71 -10.00
CA SER A 39 -5.33 3.52 -9.88
C SER A 39 -5.07 5.03 -9.70
N TYR A 40 -3.81 5.44 -9.47
CA TYR A 40 -3.46 6.81 -9.10
C TYR A 40 -2.70 7.55 -10.21
N SER A 41 -3.10 8.80 -10.45
CA SER A 41 -2.32 9.78 -11.19
C SER A 41 -1.09 10.26 -10.41
N ASP A 42 -0.12 10.85 -11.12
CA ASP A 42 1.07 11.44 -10.51
C ASP A 42 0.70 12.54 -9.50
N GLU A 43 -0.36 13.29 -9.77
CA GLU A 43 -0.90 14.35 -8.91
C GLU A 43 -1.50 13.77 -7.62
N GLU A 44 -2.26 12.69 -7.72
CA GLU A 44 -2.84 12.02 -6.55
C GLU A 44 -1.76 11.42 -5.64
N ILE A 45 -0.71 10.84 -6.21
CA ILE A 45 0.44 10.35 -5.43
C ILE A 45 1.12 11.50 -4.68
N LYS A 46 1.34 12.65 -5.34
CA LYS A 46 1.91 13.85 -4.69
C LYS A 46 1.01 14.36 -3.57
N GLU A 47 -0.30 14.40 -3.77
CA GLU A 47 -1.25 14.88 -2.77
C GLU A 47 -1.30 13.96 -1.55
N LYS A 48 -1.31 12.63 -1.77
CA LYS A 48 -1.19 11.66 -0.67
C LYS A 48 0.13 11.86 0.09
N ASN A 49 1.24 12.13 -0.59
CA ASN A 49 2.52 12.41 0.05
C ASN A 49 2.47 13.68 0.93
N LYS A 50 1.88 14.78 0.44
CA LYS A 50 1.69 16.01 1.24
C LYS A 50 0.89 15.74 2.51
N LYS A 51 -0.22 15.01 2.41
CA LYS A 51 -1.03 14.63 3.57
C LYS A 51 -0.24 13.81 4.58
N SER A 52 0.53 12.81 4.13
CA SER A 52 1.39 12.02 5.02
C SER A 52 2.51 12.84 5.67
N ILE A 53 3.12 13.78 4.94
CA ILE A 53 4.14 14.68 5.50
C ILE A 53 3.53 15.56 6.59
N GLN A 54 2.32 16.08 6.39
CA GLN A 54 1.61 16.87 7.40
C GLN A 54 1.32 16.03 8.66
N LEU A 55 0.91 14.78 8.51
CA LEU A 55 0.67 13.86 9.62
C LEU A 55 1.93 13.56 10.43
N VAL A 56 3.03 13.22 9.74
CA VAL A 56 4.35 13.00 10.38
C VAL A 56 4.82 14.27 11.09
N ARG A 57 4.71 15.44 10.44
CA ARG A 57 5.11 16.72 11.04
C ARG A 57 4.28 17.07 12.28
N ALA A 58 2.99 16.76 12.27
CA ALA A 58 2.11 16.99 13.40
C ALA A 58 2.35 16.01 14.57
N GLY A 59 3.27 15.04 14.43
CA GLY A 59 3.43 13.93 15.36
C GLY A 59 2.12 13.14 15.56
N SER A 60 1.19 13.29 14.60
CA SER A 60 -0.16 12.78 14.69
C SER A 60 -0.17 11.43 14.02
N ILE A 61 -0.03 10.41 14.85
CA ILE A 61 -0.47 9.07 14.56
C ILE A 61 -1.89 9.20 13.96
N ASN A 62 -2.14 8.66 12.77
CA ASN A 62 -3.48 8.68 12.13
C ASN A 62 -4.58 8.41 13.18
N ASN A 63 -5.71 9.13 13.14
CA ASN A 63 -6.76 9.08 14.19
C ASN A 63 -7.12 7.65 14.65
N SER A 64 -7.19 6.68 13.74
CA SER A 64 -7.48 5.27 14.09
C SER A 64 -6.37 4.59 14.93
N ILE A 65 -5.12 4.93 14.65
CA ILE A 65 -3.97 4.41 15.38
C ILE A 65 -3.79 5.23 16.66
N ALA A 66 -4.08 6.54 16.67
CA ALA A 66 -4.06 7.36 17.89
C ALA A 66 -5.04 6.82 18.95
N ASP A 67 -6.26 6.43 18.54
CA ASP A 67 -7.24 5.80 19.43
C ASP A 67 -6.73 4.45 19.99
N THR A 68 -6.04 3.66 19.16
CA THR A 68 -5.39 2.42 19.61
C THR A 68 -4.28 2.70 20.63
N PHE A 69 -3.51 3.78 20.44
CA PHE A 69 -2.48 4.21 21.38
C PHE A 69 -3.06 4.69 22.70
N VAL A 70 -4.14 5.47 22.68
CA VAL A 70 -4.81 5.94 23.91
C VAL A 70 -5.38 4.76 24.71
N ASN A 71 -5.97 3.78 24.02
CA ASN A 71 -6.59 2.62 24.66
C ASN A 71 -5.61 1.52 25.04
N ALA A 72 -4.39 1.53 24.52
CA ALA A 72 -3.35 0.59 24.92
C ALA A 72 -2.75 1.03 26.27
N SER A 73 -2.85 0.17 27.29
CA SER A 73 -2.24 0.32 28.62
C SER A 73 -0.70 0.19 28.58
N LEU A 74 -0.05 0.90 27.66
CA LEU A 74 1.39 0.92 27.48
C LEU A 74 2.06 1.86 28.47
N THR A 75 3.24 1.48 28.94
CA THR A 75 4.13 2.39 29.67
C THR A 75 4.52 3.58 28.79
N SER A 76 4.96 4.67 29.40
CA SER A 76 5.40 5.87 28.66
C SER A 76 6.54 5.57 27.69
N TYR A 77 7.44 4.63 28.04
CA TYR A 77 8.54 4.20 27.18
C TYR A 77 8.06 3.41 25.96
N GLU A 78 7.17 2.43 26.17
CA GLU A 78 6.59 1.63 25.07
C GLU A 78 5.79 2.48 24.11
N ARG A 79 5.03 3.46 24.65
CA ARG A 79 4.30 4.45 23.85
C ARG A 79 5.25 5.25 22.96
N LEU A 80 6.34 5.77 23.51
CA LEU A 80 7.33 6.55 22.75
C LEU A 80 8.04 5.70 21.68
N ALA A 81 8.41 4.45 22.02
CA ALA A 81 9.03 3.54 21.07
C ALA A 81 8.10 3.22 19.90
N LEU A 82 6.81 2.97 20.18
CA LEU A 82 5.81 2.71 19.16
C LEU A 82 5.52 3.94 18.30
N MET A 83 5.48 5.14 18.89
CA MET A 83 5.37 6.41 18.13
C MET A 83 6.50 6.55 17.10
N ARG A 84 7.75 6.32 17.53
CA ARG A 84 8.91 6.38 16.63
C ARG A 84 8.82 5.37 15.49
N GLN A 85 8.38 4.14 15.79
CA GLN A 85 8.20 3.11 14.76
C GLN A 85 7.13 3.52 13.76
N MET A 86 6.02 4.09 14.22
CA MET A 86 4.97 4.61 13.35
C MET A 86 5.47 5.74 12.46
N ASP A 87 6.25 6.68 12.99
CA ASP A 87 6.86 7.75 12.20
C ASP A 87 7.77 7.20 11.10
N ILE A 88 8.58 6.18 11.42
CA ILE A 88 9.44 5.49 10.44
C ILE A 88 8.59 4.82 9.35
N ILE A 89 7.52 4.10 9.75
CA ILE A 89 6.60 3.46 8.81
C ILE A 89 5.95 4.49 7.88
N SER A 90 5.48 5.62 8.43
CA SER A 90 4.90 6.71 7.63
C SER A 90 5.90 7.33 6.66
N GLN A 91 7.16 7.51 7.07
CA GLN A 91 8.24 7.95 6.18
C GLN A 91 8.50 6.94 5.06
N ASN A 92 8.52 5.64 5.37
CA ASN A 92 8.68 4.58 4.38
C ASN A 92 7.57 4.61 3.32
N TRP A 93 6.31 4.84 3.72
CA TRP A 93 5.21 4.98 2.76
C TRP A 93 5.37 6.19 1.83
N ILE A 94 5.95 7.29 2.31
CA ILE A 94 6.27 8.45 1.45
C ILE A 94 7.36 8.06 0.44
N LEU A 95 8.41 7.36 0.90
CA LEU A 95 9.51 6.92 0.03
C LEU A 95 9.04 5.98 -1.08
N ILE A 96 8.20 5.00 -0.76
CA ILE A 96 7.67 4.06 -1.76
C ILE A 96 6.88 4.81 -2.84
N ARG A 97 6.02 5.77 -2.45
CA ARG A 97 5.28 6.63 -3.38
C ARG A 97 6.19 7.53 -4.22
N GLN A 98 7.29 8.03 -3.65
CA GLN A 98 8.27 8.81 -4.40
C GLN A 98 9.03 7.95 -5.43
N ASN A 99 9.39 6.72 -5.06
CA ASN A 99 10.04 5.77 -5.97
C ASN A 99 9.14 5.44 -7.16
N GLU A 100 7.84 5.26 -6.95
CA GLU A 100 6.88 5.07 -8.05
C GLU A 100 6.89 6.25 -9.03
N LEU A 101 6.85 7.50 -8.52
CA LEU A 101 6.93 8.68 -9.39
C LEU A 101 8.26 8.75 -10.17
N LEU A 102 9.35 8.28 -9.58
CA LEU A 102 10.64 8.19 -10.27
C LEU A 102 10.60 7.13 -11.38
N LEU A 103 10.04 5.94 -11.11
CA LEU A 103 9.89 4.87 -12.09
C LEU A 103 9.10 5.35 -13.31
N ARG A 104 7.92 5.98 -13.11
CA ARG A 104 7.12 6.53 -14.21
C ARG A 104 7.86 7.55 -15.06
N LYS A 105 8.71 8.37 -14.44
CA LYS A 105 9.53 9.35 -15.16
C LYS A 105 10.66 8.67 -15.94
N LEU A 106 11.28 7.65 -15.36
CA LEU A 106 12.33 6.87 -16.02
C LEU A 106 11.78 6.10 -17.22
N GLU A 107 10.59 5.51 -17.12
CA GLU A 107 9.91 4.85 -18.24
C GLU A 107 9.62 5.82 -19.38
N LYS A 108 9.08 7.00 -19.09
CA LYS A 108 8.86 8.07 -20.10
C LYS A 108 10.16 8.49 -20.79
N LEU A 109 11.28 8.54 -20.04
CA LEU A 109 12.60 8.85 -20.60
C LEU A 109 13.12 7.72 -21.49
N ASP A 110 12.99 6.47 -21.05
CA ASP A 110 13.38 5.29 -21.82
C ASP A 110 12.62 5.21 -23.15
N ASP A 111 11.30 5.42 -23.12
CA ASP A 111 10.47 5.48 -24.32
C ASP A 111 10.90 6.60 -25.27
N TYR A 112 11.21 7.79 -24.74
CA TYR A 112 11.73 8.90 -25.53
C TYR A 112 13.04 8.53 -26.24
N PHE A 113 13.98 7.88 -25.54
CA PHE A 113 15.25 7.45 -26.11
C PHE A 113 15.09 6.31 -27.13
N LYS A 114 14.18 5.36 -26.90
CA LYS A 114 13.83 4.31 -27.88
C LYS A 114 13.34 4.91 -29.19
N VAL A 115 12.41 5.87 -29.14
CA VAL A 115 11.89 6.54 -30.35
C VAL A 115 12.99 7.33 -31.07
N LYS A 116 13.90 7.95 -30.32
CA LYS A 116 14.99 8.77 -30.89
C LYS A 116 16.12 7.95 -31.50
N ASN A 117 16.47 6.80 -30.91
CA ASN A 117 17.55 5.91 -31.40
C ASN A 117 17.11 4.98 -32.55
N VAL A 118 15.84 4.99 -32.92
CA VAL A 118 15.31 4.24 -34.08
C VAL A 118 15.32 5.10 -35.37
N ARG A 119 15.89 6.32 -35.33
CA ARG A 119 16.13 7.16 -36.52
C ARG A 119 17.59 7.19 -36.93
#